data_AF-A0A523WAM7-F1
#
_entry.id   AF-A0A523WAM7-F1
#
_cell.length_a   1.000
_cell.length_b   1.000
_cell.length_c   1.000
_cell.angle_alpha   90.00
_cell.angle_beta   90.00
_cell.angle_gamma   90.00
#
_symmetry.space_group_name_H-M   'P 1'
#
loop_
_entity.id
_entity.type
_entity.pdbx_description
1 polymer ?
#
loop_
_entity_poly.entity_id
_entity_poly.type
_entity_poly.pdbx_seq_one_letter_code
_entity_poly.pdbx_strand_id
1 'polypeptide(L)'
;MPDEELKTLKLVTIALGLISIVNMIAMGAYIVSYCLALAFLDRFQMEANVVGLATAISVSLVLYGCYSVYGAHFFRGGICNLVAGTITIGIYLYYTLNLPLLQRLGPLGYFLLLPALMSGVIGIVISKQQHRER
;
A
#
# COMPACT_ATOMS: atom_id res chain seq x y z
N MET A 1 -16.69 -19.62 -10.77
CA MET A 1 -17.10 -18.71 -9.68
C MET A 1 -18.40 -18.04 -10.09
N PRO A 2 -19.42 -17.98 -9.22
CA PRO A 2 -20.65 -17.25 -9.51
C PRO A 2 -20.35 -15.78 -9.83
N ASP A 3 -21.03 -15.20 -10.82
CA ASP A 3 -20.76 -13.84 -11.29
C ASP A 3 -20.92 -12.77 -10.19
N GLU A 4 -21.79 -12.99 -9.21
CA GLU A 4 -21.96 -12.09 -8.06
C GLU A 4 -20.75 -12.11 -7.11
N GLU A 5 -20.18 -13.28 -6.83
CA GLU A 5 -19.01 -13.40 -5.95
C GLU A 5 -17.79 -12.70 -6.56
N LEU A 6 -17.59 -12.85 -7.87
CA LEU A 6 -16.49 -12.20 -8.59
C LEU A 6 -16.63 -10.66 -8.57
N LYS A 7 -17.85 -10.14 -8.75
CA LYS A 7 -18.12 -8.70 -8.66
C LYS A 7 -17.84 -8.16 -7.27
N THR A 8 -18.28 -8.87 -6.23
CA THR A 8 -18.04 -8.48 -4.84
C THR A 8 -16.55 -8.47 -4.52
N LEU A 9 -15.81 -9.52 -4.87
CA LEU A 9 -14.36 -9.57 -4.64
C LEU A 9 -13.59 -8.47 -5.39
N LYS A 10 -14.00 -8.16 -6.62
CA LYS A 10 -13.44 -7.03 -7.40
C LYS A 10 -13.65 -5.71 -6.66
N LEU A 11 -14.87 -5.44 -6.19
CA LEU A 11 -15.20 -4.23 -5.44
C LEU A 11 -14.43 -4.13 -4.13
N VAL A 12 -14.35 -5.22 -3.36
CA VAL A 12 -13.57 -5.29 -2.12
C VAL A 12 -12.09 -5.02 -2.39
N THR A 13 -11.53 -5.60 -3.45
CA THR A 13 -10.12 -5.39 -3.84
C THR A 13 -9.84 -3.91 -4.13
N ILE A 14 -10.72 -3.26 -4.88
CA ILE A 14 -10.60 -1.83 -5.22
C ILE A 14 -10.77 -0.98 -3.95
N ALA A 15 -11.78 -1.26 -3.13
CA ALA A 15 -12.03 -0.52 -1.89
C ALA A 15 -10.83 -0.59 -0.93
N LEU A 16 -10.26 -1.78 -0.74
CA LEU A 16 -9.05 -1.98 0.05
C LEU A 16 -7.85 -1.20 -0.53
N GLY A 17 -7.71 -1.18 -1.86
CA GLY A 17 -6.68 -0.38 -2.53
C GLY A 17 -6.86 1.13 -2.28
N LEU A 18 -8.08 1.65 -2.38
CA LEU A 18 -8.35 3.07 -2.10
C LEU A 18 -8.10 3.43 -0.63
N ILE A 19 -8.50 2.59 0.32
CA ILE A 19 -8.18 2.76 1.75
C ILE A 19 -6.66 2.77 1.94
N SER A 20 -5.93 1.90 1.24
CA SER A 20 -4.47 1.87 1.30
C SER A 20 -3.83 3.17 0.84
N ILE A 21 -4.36 3.81 -0.20
CA ILE A 21 -3.83 5.10 -0.69
C ILE A 21 -3.93 6.16 0.41
N VAL A 22 -5.08 6.27 1.07
CA VAL A 22 -5.27 7.23 2.17
C VAL A 22 -4.26 6.96 3.29
N ASN A 23 -4.08 5.69 3.67
CA ASN A 23 -3.12 5.30 4.71
C ASN A 23 -1.67 5.62 4.31
N MET A 24 -1.27 5.32 3.07
CA MET A 24 0.06 5.59 2.55
C MET A 24 0.35 7.09 2.53
N ILE A 25 -0.59 7.91 2.07
CA ILE A 25 -0.45 9.37 2.04
C ILE A 25 -0.34 9.91 3.46
N ALA A 26 -1.21 9.49 4.37
CA ALA A 26 -1.18 9.95 5.76
C ALA A 26 0.14 9.59 6.45
N MET A 27 0.60 8.35 6.28
CA MET A 27 1.87 7.89 6.84
C MET A 27 3.08 8.60 6.22
N GLY A 28 3.13 8.68 4.90
CA GLY A 28 4.20 9.34 4.16
C GLY A 28 4.29 10.83 4.51
N ALA A 29 3.16 11.53 4.53
CA ALA A 29 3.09 12.94 4.94
C ALA A 29 3.57 13.12 6.38
N TYR A 30 3.15 12.26 7.31
CA TYR A 30 3.59 12.34 8.70
C TYR A 30 5.11 12.19 8.85
N ILE A 31 5.70 11.19 8.18
CA ILE A 31 7.16 10.96 8.22
C ILE A 31 7.90 12.12 7.54
N VAL A 32 7.46 12.55 6.36
CA VAL A 32 8.08 13.66 5.62
C VAL A 32 8.02 14.95 6.43
N SER A 33 6.89 15.29 7.04
CA SER A 33 6.76 16.47 7.91
C SER A 33 7.71 16.39 9.10
N TYR A 34 7.85 15.23 9.72
CA TYR A 34 8.80 15.03 10.81
C TYR A 34 10.25 15.22 10.35
N CYS A 35 10.65 14.59 9.24
CA CYS A 35 11.99 14.72 8.69
C CYS A 35 12.29 16.17 8.27
N LEU A 36 11.33 16.89 7.68
CA LEU A 36 11.48 18.29 7.31
C LEU A 36 11.60 19.22 8.54
N ALA A 37 10.91 18.94 9.64
CA ALA A 37 11.08 19.68 10.89
C ALA A 37 12.50 19.54 11.48
N LEU A 38 13.18 18.44 11.14
CA LEU A 38 14.56 18.15 11.52
C LEU A 38 15.57 18.42 10.39
N ALA A 39 15.15 19.07 9.29
CA ALA A 39 15.97 19.23 8.09
C ALA A 39 17.26 20.04 8.31
N PHE A 40 17.37 20.78 9.42
CA PHE A 40 18.62 21.44 9.81
C PHE A 40 19.78 20.44 10.04
N LEU A 41 19.46 19.16 10.23
CA LEU A 41 20.38 18.03 10.14
C LEU A 41 20.27 17.45 8.71
N ASP A 42 21.21 17.79 7.81
CA ASP A 42 21.19 17.44 6.36
C ASP A 42 20.69 16.01 6.03
N ARG A 43 21.01 15.04 6.89
CA ARG A 43 20.55 13.64 6.78
C ARG A 43 19.03 13.51 6.68
N PHE A 44 18.28 14.30 7.44
CA PHE A 44 16.81 14.22 7.47
C PHE A 44 16.15 14.81 6.23
N GLN A 45 16.83 15.73 5.53
CA GLN A 45 16.33 16.23 4.25
C GLN A 45 16.39 15.16 3.15
N MET A 46 17.47 14.37 3.12
CA MET A 46 17.58 13.23 2.19
C MET A 46 16.51 12.17 2.50
N GLU A 47 16.32 11.84 3.78
CA GLU A 47 15.29 10.92 4.24
C GLU A 47 13.87 11.37 3.86
N ALA A 48 13.55 12.67 4.02
CA ALA A 48 12.27 13.24 3.59
C ALA A 48 12.03 13.03 2.09
N ASN A 49 13.04 13.28 1.26
CA ASN A 49 12.94 13.09 -0.20
C ASN A 49 12.73 11.62 -0.56
N VAL A 50 13.47 10.70 0.08
CA VAL A 50 13.35 9.26 -0.15
C VAL A 50 11.95 8.76 0.22
N VAL A 51 11.44 9.13 1.40
CA VAL A 51 10.11 8.73 1.85
C VAL A 51 9.01 9.35 0.97
N GLY A 52 9.16 10.61 0.59
CA GLY A 52 8.22 11.28 -0.32
C GLY A 52 8.12 10.58 -1.66
N LEU A 53 9.26 10.27 -2.29
CA LEU A 53 9.33 9.51 -3.55
C LEU A 53 8.75 8.10 -3.41
N ALA A 54 9.14 7.37 -2.37
CA ALA A 54 8.64 6.01 -2.14
C ALA A 54 7.13 5.97 -1.89
N THR A 55 6.59 6.98 -1.20
CA THR A 55 5.14 7.15 -1.00
C THR A 55 4.44 7.41 -2.31
N ALA A 56 4.96 8.34 -3.13
CA ALA A 56 4.39 8.64 -4.45
C ALA A 56 4.37 7.41 -5.35
N ILE A 57 5.48 6.67 -5.43
CA ILE A 57 5.58 5.42 -6.20
C ILE A 57 4.56 4.39 -5.70
N SER A 58 4.44 4.21 -4.38
CA SER A 58 3.49 3.25 -3.79
C SER A 58 2.05 3.61 -4.11
N VAL A 59 1.68 4.90 -4.00
CA VAL A 59 0.35 5.39 -4.38
C VAL A 59 0.06 5.18 -5.86
N SER A 60 1.02 5.50 -6.75
CA SER A 60 0.87 5.25 -8.19
C SER A 60 0.70 3.76 -8.51
N LEU A 61 1.44 2.89 -7.82
CA LEU A 61 1.30 1.43 -7.98
C LEU A 61 -0.08 0.94 -7.54
N VAL A 62 -0.61 1.42 -6.41
CA VAL A 62 -1.94 1.03 -5.94
C VAL A 62 -3.04 1.56 -6.86
N LEU A 63 -2.94 2.81 -7.34
CA LEU A 63 -3.86 3.36 -8.34
C LEU A 63 -3.86 2.51 -9.61
N TYR A 64 -2.66 2.18 -10.10
CA TYR A 64 -2.49 1.33 -11.27
C TYR A 64 -3.04 -0.09 -11.03
N GLY A 65 -2.86 -0.62 -9.82
CA GLY A 65 -3.38 -1.93 -9.43
C GLY A 65 -4.90 -1.96 -9.38
N CYS A 66 -5.53 -0.93 -8.79
CA CYS A 66 -6.98 -0.76 -8.79
C CYS A 66 -7.55 -0.64 -10.21
N TYR A 67 -6.90 0.15 -11.07
CA TYR A 67 -7.28 0.27 -12.48
C TYR A 67 -7.15 -1.07 -13.22
N SER A 68 -6.08 -1.84 -12.97
CA SER A 68 -5.89 -3.16 -13.57
C SER A 68 -6.95 -4.16 -13.12
N VAL A 69 -7.30 -4.18 -11.83
CA VAL A 69 -8.41 -5.00 -11.29
C VAL A 69 -9.74 -4.57 -11.90
N TYR A 70 -9.96 -3.26 -12.09
CA TYR A 70 -11.14 -2.75 -12.79
C TYR A 70 -11.25 -3.31 -14.23
N GLY A 71 -10.14 -3.38 -14.96
CA GLY A 71 -10.03 -3.99 -16.29
C GLY A 71 -9.99 -5.52 -16.31
N ALA A 72 -10.30 -6.21 -15.20
CA ALA A 72 -10.22 -7.67 -15.06
C ALA A 72 -8.81 -8.27 -15.24
N HIS A 73 -7.76 -7.46 -15.15
CA HIS A 73 -6.37 -7.91 -15.08
C HIS A 73 -5.95 -8.12 -13.62
N PHE A 74 -6.60 -9.08 -12.95
CA PHE A 74 -6.48 -9.29 -11.50
C PHE A 74 -5.07 -9.65 -11.03
N PHE A 75 -4.33 -10.46 -11.80
CA PHE A 75 -2.96 -10.84 -11.45
C PHE A 75 -2.02 -9.63 -11.43
N ARG A 76 -2.05 -8.82 -12.49
CA ARG A 76 -1.25 -7.60 -12.61
C ARG A 76 -1.58 -6.61 -11.50
N GLY A 77 -2.88 -6.40 -11.25
CA GLY A 77 -3.31 -5.52 -10.18
C GLY A 77 -2.93 -6.03 -8.78
N GLY A 78 -3.03 -7.33 -8.56
CA GLY A 78 -2.63 -7.99 -7.33
C GLY A 78 -1.14 -7.82 -7.02
N ILE A 79 -0.27 -8.01 -8.02
CA ILE A 79 1.18 -7.78 -7.89
C ILE A 79 1.48 -6.32 -7.55
N CYS A 80 0.87 -5.36 -8.26
CA CYS A 80 1.11 -3.95 -8.00
C CYS A 80 0.75 -3.57 -6.55
N ASN A 81 -0.39 -4.04 -6.05
CA ASN A 81 -0.83 -3.77 -4.68
C ASN A 81 0.05 -4.46 -3.63
N LEU A 82 0.53 -5.68 -3.90
CA LEU A 82 1.48 -6.38 -3.04
C LEU A 82 2.84 -5.65 -2.95
N VAL A 83 3.39 -5.24 -4.09
CA VAL A 83 4.66 -4.51 -4.15
C VAL A 83 4.55 -3.19 -3.39
N ALA A 84 3.49 -2.41 -3.64
CA ALA A 84 3.24 -1.17 -2.93
C ALA A 84 3.07 -1.38 -1.42
N GLY A 85 2.33 -2.42 -1.01
CA GLY A 85 2.18 -2.79 0.40
C GLY A 85 3.52 -3.16 1.04
N THR A 86 4.37 -3.90 0.33
CA THR A 86 5.70 -4.29 0.82
C THR A 86 6.62 -3.09 1.03
N ILE A 87 6.64 -2.14 0.07
CA ILE A 87 7.40 -0.89 0.20
C ILE A 87 6.93 -0.11 1.43
N THR A 88 5.62 0.04 1.59
CA THR A 88 4.99 0.76 2.70
C THR A 88 5.33 0.13 4.06
N ILE A 89 5.32 -1.20 4.16
CA ILE A 89 5.75 -1.93 5.35
C ILE A 89 7.23 -1.72 5.63
N GLY A 90 8.09 -1.73 4.61
CA GLY A 90 9.51 -1.45 4.76
C GLY A 90 9.77 -0.07 5.37
N ILE A 91 9.08 0.96 4.86
CA ILE A 91 9.14 2.32 5.42
C ILE A 91 8.66 2.33 6.87
N TYR A 92 7.50 1.72 7.14
CA TYR A 92 6.94 1.66 8.50
C TYR A 92 7.90 1.01 9.48
N LEU A 93 8.49 -0.14 9.14
CA LEU A 93 9.43 -0.86 10.00
C LEU A 93 10.69 -0.04 10.25
N TYR A 94 11.25 0.60 9.22
CA TYR A 94 12.43 1.45 9.36
C TYR A 94 12.20 2.59 10.37
N TYR A 95 11.08 3.30 10.23
CA TYR A 95 10.68 4.42 11.11
C TYR A 95 9.91 3.98 12.38
N THR A 96 9.87 2.69 12.69
CA THR A 96 9.42 2.17 13.98
C THR A 96 10.60 1.64 14.79
N LEU A 97 11.60 1.05 14.12
CA LEU A 97 12.76 0.43 14.75
C LEU A 97 13.93 1.40 14.94
N ASN A 98 14.24 2.23 13.94
CA ASN A 98 15.41 3.12 13.99
C ASN A 98 15.08 4.49 14.59
N LEU A 99 13.84 4.94 14.41
CA LEU A 99 13.29 6.13 15.05
C LEU A 99 11.98 5.67 15.69
N PRO A 100 11.72 5.84 16.99
CA PRO A 100 10.47 5.39 17.61
C PRO A 100 9.29 6.31 17.28
N LEU A 101 9.23 6.84 16.05
CA LEU A 101 8.24 7.80 15.59
C LEU A 101 6.85 7.14 15.48
N LEU A 102 6.80 5.99 14.80
CA LEU A 102 5.55 5.25 14.59
C LEU A 102 5.19 4.31 15.73
N GLN A 103 6.06 4.12 16.74
CA GLN A 103 5.72 3.33 17.93
C GLN A 103 4.54 3.92 18.70
N ARG A 104 4.35 5.25 18.63
CA ARG A 104 3.20 5.94 19.26
C ARG A 104 1.85 5.54 18.66
N LEU A 105 1.81 5.03 17.43
CA LEU A 105 0.58 4.52 16.82
C LEU A 105 0.16 3.16 17.40
N GLY A 106 1.07 2.47 18.10
CA GLY A 106 0.79 1.18 18.72
C GLY A 106 0.21 0.17 17.71
N PRO A 107 -0.75 -0.68 18.12
CA PRO A 107 -1.37 -1.69 17.26
C PRO A 107 -2.07 -1.10 16.02
N LEU A 108 -2.57 0.13 16.11
CA LEU A 108 -3.26 0.82 15.02
C LEU A 108 -2.33 1.06 13.82
N GLY A 109 -1.02 1.18 14.08
CA GLY A 109 -0.01 1.29 13.03
C GLY A 109 -0.02 0.11 12.06
N TYR A 110 -0.27 -1.11 12.55
CA TYR A 110 -0.34 -2.30 11.71
C TYR A 110 -1.60 -2.36 10.86
N PHE A 111 -2.73 -1.86 11.37
CA PHE A 111 -3.98 -1.79 10.59
C PHE A 111 -3.90 -0.86 9.40
N LEU A 112 -3.00 0.14 9.42
CA LEU A 112 -2.75 1.02 8.28
C LEU A 112 -2.09 0.28 7.10
N LEU A 113 -1.37 -0.81 7.35
CA LEU A 113 -0.53 -1.51 6.38
C LEU A 113 -1.24 -2.69 5.68
N LEU A 114 -2.20 -3.31 6.36
CA LEU A 114 -2.89 -4.52 5.90
C LEU A 114 -3.71 -4.36 4.60
N PRO A 115 -4.42 -3.24 4.35
CA PRO A 115 -5.33 -3.15 3.20
C PRO A 115 -4.65 -3.38 1.85
N ALA A 116 -3.40 -2.94 1.68
CA ALA A 116 -2.67 -3.06 0.41
C ALA A 116 -2.28 -4.52 0.13
N LEU A 117 -1.77 -5.20 1.15
CA LEU A 117 -1.43 -6.62 1.06
C LEU A 117 -2.67 -7.48 0.84
N MET A 118 -3.75 -7.23 1.59
CA MET A 118 -5.00 -7.97 1.43
C MET A 118 -5.57 -7.79 0.02
N SER A 119 -5.62 -6.56 -0.48
CA SER A 119 -6.03 -6.26 -1.86
C SER A 119 -5.18 -7.04 -2.86
N GLY A 120 -3.86 -7.06 -2.66
CA GLY A 120 -2.95 -7.76 -3.55
C GLY A 120 -3.11 -9.29 -3.54
N VAL A 121 -3.26 -9.90 -2.35
CA VAL A 121 -3.51 -11.35 -2.20
C VAL A 121 -4.83 -11.73 -2.85
N ILE A 122 -5.90 -10.98 -2.59
CA ILE A 122 -7.21 -11.25 -3.19
C ILE A 122 -7.12 -11.20 -4.72
N GLY A 123 -6.48 -10.19 -5.30
CA GLY A 123 -6.27 -10.08 -6.75
C GLY A 123 -5.55 -11.29 -7.35
N ILE A 124 -4.51 -11.81 -6.68
CA ILE A 124 -3.80 -13.02 -7.14
C ILE A 124 -4.69 -14.26 -7.01
N VAL A 125 -5.41 -14.42 -5.91
CA VAL A 125 -6.31 -15.57 -5.70
C VAL A 125 -7.40 -15.64 -6.78
N ILE A 126 -8.05 -14.50 -7.08
CA ILE A 126 -9.06 -14.41 -8.16
C ILE A 126 -8.45 -14.86 -9.49
N SER A 127 -7.25 -14.38 -9.82
CA SER A 127 -6.59 -14.73 -11.09
C SER A 127 -6.33 -16.23 -11.22
N LYS A 128 -5.89 -16.88 -10.13
CA LYS A 128 -5.67 -18.34 -10.10
C LYS A 128 -6.97 -19.13 -10.24
N GLN A 129 -8.05 -18.68 -9.61
CA GLN A 129 -9.36 -19.32 -9.73
C GLN A 129 -9.90 -19.24 -11.16
N GLN A 130 -9.78 -18.09 -11.83
CA GLN A 130 -10.19 -17.95 -13.22
C GLN A 130 -9.39 -18.83 -14.20
N HIS A 131 -8.10 -19.07 -13.93
CA HIS A 131 -7.29 -19.98 -14.73
C HIS A 131 -7.61 -21.47 -14.52
N ARG A 132 -8.17 -21.84 -13.36
CA ARG A 132 -8.51 -23.24 -13.04
C ARG A 132 -9.86 -23.69 -13.59
N GLU A 133 -10.72 -22.73 -13.94
CA GLU A 133 -12.07 -22.94 -14.49
C GLU A 133 -12.12 -22.91 -16.02
N ARG A 134 -10.98 -22.71 -16.70
CA ARG A 134 -10.81 -22.79 -18.15
C ARG A 134 -10.11 -24.08 -18.53
#